data_AF-A0A524C5A0-F1
#
_entry.id   AF-A0A524C5A0-F1
#
_cell.length_a   1.000
_cell.length_b   1.000
_cell.length_c   1.000
_cell.angle_alpha   90.00
_cell.angle_beta   90.00
_cell.angle_gamma   90.00
#
_symmetry.space_group_name_H-M   'P 1'
#
loop_
_entity.id
_entity.type
_entity.pdbx_description
1 polymer ?
#
loop_
_entity_poly.entity_id
_entity_poly.type
_entity_poly.pdbx_seq_one_letter_code
_entity_poly.pdbx_strand_id
1 'polypeptide(L)'
;MALDKSMVVARADLNMALKVRYVKYGLIGMGAFGPIASMGLVISLAVFGAPTEVIGFISPTVASFLGIMSIIPASLISANALVGEREQNTLEPLLCTPLTDNELLTGKVLSSFIPSMALLIGGLLVTAVGSNVVLLVMGFPPILIPDLPGLVMLLTAAPAMILAVISTMILLSGRVKRVYEAYQTSGAVVLVFIVPMILPMTAFSESGVGDPAALLALSWLSTLITLLVSAVLMTVTWFLALKRFNRDTMVSSV
;
A
#
# COMPACT_ATOMS: atom_id res chain seq x y z
N MET A 1 -10.55 -26.05 3.10
CA MET A 1 -10.11 -26.31 4.48
C MET A 1 -8.87 -25.51 4.90
N ALA A 2 -7.83 -25.38 4.04
CA ALA A 2 -6.64 -24.57 4.36
C ALA A 2 -6.90 -23.07 4.52
N LEU A 3 -7.72 -22.47 3.64
CA LEU A 3 -8.12 -21.06 3.70
C LEU A 3 -8.87 -20.68 4.99
N ASP A 4 -9.57 -21.63 5.62
CA ASP A 4 -10.36 -21.39 6.83
C ASP A 4 -9.43 -21.23 8.04
N LYS A 5 -8.41 -22.10 8.14
CA LYS A 5 -7.36 -22.01 9.17
C LYS A 5 -6.53 -20.74 9.04
N SER A 6 -6.08 -20.39 7.83
CA SER A 6 -5.30 -19.16 7.61
C SER A 6 -6.11 -17.89 7.89
N MET A 7 -7.42 -17.91 7.60
CA MET A 7 -8.32 -16.78 7.89
C MET A 7 -8.55 -16.59 9.40
N VAL A 8 -8.66 -17.68 10.17
CA VAL A 8 -8.76 -17.61 11.63
C VAL A 8 -7.51 -16.98 12.23
N VAL A 9 -6.33 -17.39 11.76
CA VAL A 9 -5.04 -16.79 12.17
C VAL A 9 -5.01 -15.30 11.80
N ALA A 10 -5.38 -14.95 10.56
CA ALA A 10 -5.39 -13.58 10.10
C ALA A 10 -6.31 -12.68 10.94
N ARG A 11 -7.50 -13.17 11.30
CA ARG A 11 -8.46 -12.45 12.15
C ARG A 11 -7.97 -12.28 13.58
N ALA A 12 -7.35 -13.31 14.16
CA ALA A 12 -6.80 -13.24 15.50
C ALA A 12 -5.67 -12.20 15.59
N ASP A 13 -4.74 -12.25 14.63
CA ASP A 13 -3.60 -11.34 14.52
C ASP A 13 -4.06 -9.88 14.29
N LEU A 14 -4.97 -9.67 13.35
CA LEU A 14 -5.56 -8.35 13.08
C LEU A 14 -6.27 -7.78 14.31
N ASN A 15 -7.04 -8.59 15.04
CA ASN A 15 -7.72 -8.14 16.25
C ASN A 15 -6.73 -7.78 17.37
N MET A 16 -5.60 -8.48 17.49
CA MET A 16 -4.54 -8.11 18.43
C MET A 16 -3.88 -6.80 18.01
N ALA A 17 -3.53 -6.65 16.73
CA ALA A 17 -2.92 -5.43 16.18
C ALA A 17 -3.82 -4.20 16.38
N LEU A 18 -5.12 -4.32 16.13
CA LEU A 18 -6.09 -3.21 16.28
C LEU A 18 -6.38 -2.80 17.73
N LYS A 19 -6.09 -3.66 18.71
CA LYS A 19 -6.21 -3.31 20.14
C LYS A 19 -5.10 -2.36 20.59
N VAL A 20 -3.97 -2.34 19.91
CA VAL A 20 -2.85 -1.44 20.22
C VAL A 20 -3.22 -0.02 19.80
N ARG A 21 -3.35 0.90 20.77
CA ARG A 21 -3.76 2.30 20.52
C ARG A 21 -2.93 3.00 19.44
N TYR A 22 -1.60 2.84 19.47
CA TYR A 22 -0.70 3.46 18.51
C TYR A 22 -0.97 2.98 17.07
N VAL A 23 -1.17 1.67 16.88
CA VAL A 23 -1.49 1.10 15.57
C VAL A 23 -2.85 1.60 15.09
N LYS A 24 -3.87 1.57 15.95
CA LYS A 24 -5.21 2.05 15.61
C LYS A 24 -5.22 3.53 15.18
N TYR A 25 -4.60 4.42 15.97
CA TYR A 25 -4.55 5.84 15.63
C TYR A 25 -3.62 6.14 14.46
N GLY A 26 -2.50 5.41 14.31
CA GLY A 26 -1.62 5.52 13.15
C GLY A 26 -2.33 5.14 11.86
N LEU A 27 -3.10 4.06 11.87
CA LEU A 27 -3.85 3.55 10.71
C LEU A 27 -4.99 4.50 10.31
N ILE A 28 -5.70 5.07 11.30
CA ILE A 28 -6.71 6.12 11.07
C ILE A 28 -6.05 7.40 10.53
N GLY A 29 -4.95 7.84 11.13
CA GLY A 29 -4.23 9.05 10.73
C GLY A 29 -3.67 8.96 9.31
N MET A 30 -2.98 7.86 8.99
CA MET A 30 -2.46 7.59 7.64
C MET A 30 -3.58 7.43 6.61
N GLY A 31 -4.65 6.72 6.99
CA GLY A 31 -5.83 6.53 6.15
C GLY A 31 -6.55 7.82 5.79
N ALA A 32 -6.60 8.78 6.72
CA ALA A 32 -7.18 10.10 6.47
C ALA A 32 -6.22 11.04 5.73
N PHE A 33 -4.91 10.92 5.96
CA PHE A 33 -3.92 11.83 5.38
C PHE A 33 -3.89 11.76 3.85
N GLY A 34 -3.96 10.57 3.25
CA GLY A 34 -3.97 10.43 1.79
C GLY A 34 -5.10 11.21 1.11
N PRO A 35 -6.37 10.94 1.46
CA PRO A 35 -7.52 11.69 0.94
C PRO A 35 -7.46 13.17 1.25
N ILE A 36 -7.12 13.57 2.48
CA ILE A 36 -7.04 14.99 2.86
C ILE A 36 -5.97 15.72 2.04
N ALA A 37 -4.79 15.13 1.88
CA ALA A 37 -3.72 15.70 1.06
C ALA A 37 -4.11 15.79 -0.41
N SER A 38 -4.78 14.76 -0.94
CA SER A 38 -5.26 14.75 -2.33
C SER A 38 -6.34 15.82 -2.58
N MET A 39 -7.27 16.01 -1.65
CA MET A 39 -8.27 17.08 -1.70
C MET A 39 -7.60 18.46 -1.62
N GLY A 40 -6.61 18.62 -0.75
CA GLY A 40 -5.85 19.87 -0.64
C GLY A 40 -5.13 20.22 -1.95
N LEU A 41 -4.57 19.22 -2.63
CA LEU A 41 -3.98 19.37 -3.97
C LEU A 41 -5.01 19.81 -5.01
N VAL A 42 -6.19 19.18 -5.01
CA VAL A 42 -7.30 19.54 -5.91
C VAL A 42 -7.76 20.97 -5.68
N ILE A 43 -7.97 21.36 -4.43
CA ILE A 43 -8.42 22.72 -4.04
C ILE A 43 -7.36 23.75 -4.44
N SER A 44 -6.09 23.51 -4.12
CA SER A 44 -5.01 24.45 -4.42
C SER A 44 -4.93 24.74 -5.92
N LEU A 45 -4.97 23.71 -6.75
CA LEU A 45 -4.86 23.90 -8.19
C LEU A 45 -6.14 24.42 -8.84
N ALA A 46 -7.33 24.10 -8.29
CA ALA A 46 -8.57 24.71 -8.75
C ALA A 46 -8.63 26.22 -8.44
N VAL A 47 -7.92 26.69 -7.41
CA VAL A 47 -7.81 28.12 -7.06
C VAL A 47 -6.73 28.85 -7.86
N PHE A 48 -5.58 28.19 -8.13
CA PHE A 48 -4.40 28.85 -8.70
C PHE A 48 -4.05 28.45 -10.15
N GLY A 49 -4.67 27.40 -10.72
CA GLY A 49 -4.27 26.80 -12.01
C GLY A 49 -5.26 27.04 -13.15
N ALA A 50 -4.76 26.94 -14.39
CA ALA A 50 -5.61 26.94 -15.58
C ALA A 50 -6.39 25.62 -15.71
N PRO A 51 -7.67 25.63 -16.16
CA PRO A 51 -8.54 24.44 -16.13
C PRO A 51 -8.01 23.20 -16.85
N THR A 52 -7.19 23.38 -17.89
CA THR A 52 -6.61 22.31 -18.71
C THR A 52 -5.38 21.67 -18.07
N GLU A 53 -4.58 22.44 -17.33
CA GLU A 53 -3.40 21.95 -16.61
C GLU A 53 -3.79 21.23 -15.32
N VAL A 54 -4.91 21.67 -14.72
CA VAL A 54 -5.53 21.08 -13.53
C VAL A 54 -5.84 19.60 -13.74
N ILE A 55 -6.44 19.20 -14.87
CA ILE A 55 -6.85 17.79 -15.08
C ILE A 55 -5.64 16.88 -15.30
N GLY A 56 -4.67 17.30 -16.13
CA GLY A 56 -3.53 16.46 -16.51
C GLY A 56 -2.52 16.21 -15.39
N PHE A 57 -2.34 17.17 -14.46
CA PHE A 57 -1.40 17.01 -13.34
C PHE A 57 -2.04 16.36 -12.11
N ILE A 58 -3.29 16.72 -11.79
CA ILE A 58 -3.93 16.30 -10.54
C ILE A 58 -4.13 14.80 -10.51
N SER A 59 -4.69 14.26 -11.57
CA SER A 59 -5.13 12.88 -11.58
C SER A 59 -4.02 11.83 -11.36
N PRO A 60 -2.89 11.85 -12.10
CA PRO A 60 -1.80 10.91 -11.84
C PRO A 60 -1.13 11.14 -10.48
N THR A 61 -1.10 12.40 -10.01
CA THR A 61 -0.56 12.77 -8.70
C THR A 61 -1.42 12.21 -7.56
N VAL A 62 -2.73 12.37 -7.64
CA VAL A 62 -3.70 11.86 -6.66
C VAL A 62 -3.63 10.33 -6.59
N ALA A 63 -3.59 9.64 -7.74
CA ALA A 63 -3.46 8.19 -7.77
C ALA A 63 -2.16 7.71 -7.11
N SER A 64 -1.04 8.39 -7.40
CA SER A 64 0.28 8.08 -6.81
C SER A 64 0.28 8.25 -5.30
N PHE A 65 -0.26 9.38 -4.80
CA PHE A 65 -0.36 9.66 -3.36
C PHE A 65 -1.21 8.62 -2.62
N LEU A 66 -2.38 8.28 -3.15
CA LEU A 66 -3.25 7.27 -2.53
C LEU A 66 -2.59 5.89 -2.49
N GLY A 67 -1.88 5.50 -3.55
CA GLY A 67 -1.12 4.26 -3.59
C GLY A 67 -0.02 4.21 -2.52
N ILE A 68 0.80 5.27 -2.44
CA ILE A 68 1.87 5.39 -1.43
C ILE A 68 1.32 5.30 -0.01
N MET A 69 0.22 6.00 0.28
CA MET A 69 -0.38 6.02 1.62
C MET A 69 -1.00 4.69 2.05
N SER A 70 -1.31 3.80 1.11
CA SER A 70 -1.74 2.43 1.41
C SER A 70 -0.57 1.46 1.65
N ILE A 71 0.59 1.71 1.01
CA ILE A 71 1.78 0.87 1.15
C ILE A 71 2.42 0.99 2.54
N ILE A 72 2.50 2.21 3.08
CA ILE A 72 3.13 2.49 4.38
C ILE A 72 2.51 1.69 5.55
N PRO A 73 1.17 1.68 5.76
CA PRO A 73 0.59 0.86 6.82
C PRO A 73 0.80 -0.64 6.58
N ALA A 74 0.86 -1.08 5.31
CA ALA A 74 1.11 -2.48 4.98
C ALA A 74 2.47 -2.98 5.47
N SER A 75 3.53 -2.19 5.27
CA SER A 75 4.86 -2.52 5.78
C SER A 75 4.93 -2.46 7.31
N LEU A 76 4.23 -1.50 7.93
CA LEU A 76 4.28 -1.30 9.37
C LEU A 76 3.63 -2.47 10.13
N ILE A 77 2.49 -2.95 9.64
CA ILE A 77 1.77 -4.08 10.25
C ILE A 77 2.57 -5.36 10.04
N SER A 78 3.07 -5.59 8.82
CA SER A 78 3.87 -6.77 8.49
C SER A 78 5.24 -6.81 9.19
N ALA A 79 5.82 -5.65 9.54
CA ALA A 79 7.02 -5.55 10.37
C ALA A 79 6.83 -6.16 11.77
N ASN A 80 5.68 -5.90 12.37
CA ASN A 80 5.37 -6.40 13.72
C ASN A 80 4.89 -7.85 13.73
N ALA A 81 4.48 -8.40 12.59
CA ALA A 81 3.83 -9.71 12.52
C ALA A 81 4.68 -10.85 13.09
N LEU A 82 6.01 -10.82 12.98
CA LEU A 82 6.90 -11.85 13.54
C LEU A 82 7.68 -11.35 14.77
N VAL A 83 8.22 -10.13 14.71
CA VAL A 83 9.03 -9.59 15.81
C VAL A 83 8.18 -9.27 17.04
N GLY A 84 6.95 -8.80 16.84
CA GLY A 84 6.03 -8.52 17.95
C GLY A 84 5.68 -9.78 18.74
N GLU A 85 5.46 -10.90 18.07
CA GLU A 85 5.24 -12.20 18.72
C GLU A 85 6.51 -12.74 19.39
N ARG A 86 7.68 -12.45 18.81
CA ARG A 86 8.97 -12.77 19.43
C ARG A 86 9.19 -12.00 20.72
N GLU A 87 8.95 -10.69 20.74
CA GLU A 87 9.06 -9.87 21.96
C GLU A 87 8.04 -10.25 23.04
N GLN A 88 6.88 -10.76 22.63
CA GLN A 88 5.84 -11.25 23.54
C GLN A 88 6.04 -12.71 23.98
N ASN A 89 7.11 -13.38 23.55
CA ASN A 89 7.39 -14.80 23.79
C ASN A 89 6.25 -15.74 23.34
N THR A 90 5.47 -15.35 22.33
CA THR A 90 4.36 -16.13 21.77
C THR A 90 4.72 -16.84 20.46
N LEU A 91 5.93 -16.60 19.94
CA LEU A 91 6.40 -17.20 18.69
C LEU A 91 6.62 -18.73 18.80
N GLU A 92 7.16 -19.22 19.92
CA GLU A 92 7.37 -20.67 20.13
C GLU A 92 6.03 -21.43 20.22
N PRO A 93 5.04 -20.99 21.04
CA PRO A 93 3.70 -21.58 21.01
C PRO A 93 3.05 -21.57 19.63
N LEU A 94 3.23 -20.50 18.84
CA LEU A 94 2.65 -20.39 17.50
C LEU A 94 3.27 -21.39 16.53
N LEU A 95 4.59 -21.60 16.59
CA LEU A 95 5.27 -22.60 15.79
C LEU A 95 4.91 -24.04 16.19
N CYS A 96 4.52 -24.27 17.44
CA CYS A 96 4.03 -25.57 17.91
C CYS A 96 2.60 -25.91 17.47
N THR A 97 1.90 -24.99 16.79
CA THR A 97 0.54 -25.24 16.30
C THR A 97 0.54 -26.21 15.10
N PRO A 98 -0.54 -27.00 14.90
CA PRO A 98 -0.69 -27.92 13.77
C PRO A 98 -1.04 -27.18 12.46
N LEU A 99 -0.41 -26.04 12.22
CA LEU A 99 -0.51 -25.24 11.00
C LEU A 99 0.69 -25.53 10.09
N THR A 100 0.45 -25.62 8.79
CA THR A 100 1.55 -25.68 7.82
C THR A 100 2.22 -24.32 7.63
N ASP A 101 3.46 -24.31 7.18
CA ASP A 101 4.25 -23.10 6.93
C ASP A 101 3.58 -22.12 5.97
N ASN A 102 2.97 -22.68 4.92
CA ASN A 102 2.22 -21.91 3.94
C ASN A 102 0.92 -21.33 4.52
N GLU A 103 0.21 -22.07 5.39
CA GLU A 103 -1.00 -21.56 6.06
C GLU A 103 -0.68 -20.44 7.06
N LEU A 104 0.46 -20.54 7.76
CA LEU A 104 0.92 -19.51 8.68
C LEU A 104 1.35 -18.23 7.93
N LEU A 105 2.17 -18.38 6.89
CA LEU A 105 2.62 -17.26 6.07
C LEU A 105 1.43 -16.54 5.41
N THR A 106 0.52 -17.28 4.79
CA THR A 106 -0.68 -16.70 4.17
C THR A 106 -1.58 -16.01 5.18
N GLY A 107 -1.72 -16.55 6.39
CA GLY A 107 -2.44 -15.90 7.49
C GLY A 107 -1.86 -14.54 7.87
N LYS A 108 -0.52 -14.45 8.01
CA LYS A 108 0.18 -13.18 8.32
C LYS A 108 0.16 -12.18 7.17
N VAL A 109 0.23 -12.66 5.93
CA VAL A 109 0.07 -11.79 4.76
C VAL A 109 -1.34 -11.20 4.74
N LEU A 110 -2.37 -12.03 4.97
CA LEU A 110 -3.76 -11.59 4.96
C LEU A 110 -4.08 -10.62 6.11
N SER A 111 -3.52 -10.82 7.30
CA SER A 111 -3.74 -9.91 8.43
C SER A 111 -3.25 -8.49 8.15
N SER A 112 -2.17 -8.34 7.38
CA SER A 112 -1.63 -7.05 6.96
C SER A 112 -2.30 -6.50 5.69
N PHE A 113 -2.72 -7.39 4.78
CA PHE A 113 -3.31 -7.01 3.50
C PHE A 113 -4.71 -6.44 3.62
N ILE A 114 -5.57 -7.07 4.43
CA ILE A 114 -6.97 -6.63 4.64
C ILE A 114 -7.07 -5.16 5.08
N PRO A 115 -6.36 -4.70 6.14
CA PRO A 115 -6.48 -3.32 6.59
C PRO A 115 -5.89 -2.33 5.58
N SER A 116 -4.78 -2.67 4.90
CA SER A 116 -4.18 -1.80 3.89
C SER A 116 -5.06 -1.65 2.64
N MET A 117 -5.70 -2.74 2.22
CA MET A 117 -6.68 -2.70 1.12
C MET A 117 -7.93 -1.90 1.52
N ALA A 118 -8.42 -2.06 2.74
CA ALA A 118 -9.54 -1.27 3.25
C ALA A 118 -9.21 0.23 3.26
N LEU A 119 -7.97 0.59 3.64
CA LEU A 119 -7.50 1.97 3.55
C LEU A 119 -7.38 2.48 2.11
N LEU A 120 -6.92 1.66 1.18
CA LEU A 120 -6.83 2.03 -0.23
C LEU A 120 -8.22 2.31 -0.82
N ILE A 121 -9.15 1.38 -0.65
CA ILE A 121 -10.51 1.50 -1.19
C ILE A 121 -11.27 2.63 -0.49
N GLY A 122 -11.17 2.72 0.84
CA GLY A 122 -11.76 3.82 1.60
C GLY A 122 -11.19 5.17 1.18
N GLY A 123 -9.87 5.26 1.00
CA GLY A 123 -9.21 6.47 0.54
C GLY A 123 -9.61 6.87 -0.88
N LEU A 124 -9.72 5.90 -1.79
CA LEU A 124 -10.24 6.11 -3.15
C LEU A 124 -11.68 6.66 -3.12
N LEU A 125 -12.58 6.05 -2.33
CA LEU A 125 -13.96 6.50 -2.23
C LEU A 125 -14.08 7.92 -1.65
N VAL A 126 -13.36 8.21 -0.57
CA VAL A 126 -13.35 9.55 0.04
C VAL A 126 -12.81 10.59 -0.93
N THR A 127 -11.76 10.26 -1.67
CA THR A 127 -11.14 11.17 -2.65
C THR A 127 -12.05 11.38 -3.86
N ALA A 128 -12.67 10.33 -4.38
CA ALA A 128 -13.58 10.42 -5.52
C ALA A 128 -14.84 11.23 -5.19
N VAL A 129 -15.47 10.97 -4.04
CA VAL A 129 -16.64 11.75 -3.60
C VAL A 129 -16.24 13.20 -3.29
N GLY A 130 -15.14 13.37 -2.56
CA GLY A 130 -14.71 14.67 -2.10
C GLY A 130 -14.22 15.61 -3.18
N SER A 131 -13.45 15.11 -4.15
CA SER A 131 -13.03 15.89 -5.31
C SER A 131 -14.23 16.35 -6.15
N ASN A 132 -15.24 15.48 -6.34
CA ASN A 132 -16.48 15.87 -7.02
C ASN A 132 -17.26 16.95 -6.27
N VAL A 133 -17.35 16.86 -4.94
CA VAL A 133 -17.99 17.91 -4.11
C VAL A 133 -17.25 19.24 -4.25
N VAL A 134 -15.91 19.21 -4.19
CA VAL A 134 -15.07 20.42 -4.37
C VAL A 134 -15.30 21.05 -5.75
N LEU A 135 -15.28 20.25 -6.82
CA LEU A 135 -15.51 20.74 -8.19
C LEU A 135 -16.90 21.36 -8.35
N LEU A 136 -17.94 20.74 -7.77
CA LEU A 136 -19.31 21.25 -7.81
C LEU A 136 -19.43 22.59 -7.08
N VAL A 137 -18.83 22.72 -5.89
CA VAL A 137 -18.81 23.97 -5.12
C VAL A 137 -18.07 25.08 -5.89
N MET A 138 -17.05 24.72 -6.68
CA MET A 138 -16.28 25.64 -7.50
C MET A 138 -16.90 25.94 -8.88
N GLY A 139 -18.05 25.35 -9.21
CA GLY A 139 -18.76 25.60 -10.46
C GLY A 139 -18.18 24.91 -11.70
N PHE A 140 -17.28 23.94 -11.53
CA PHE A 140 -16.75 23.12 -12.61
C PHE A 140 -17.64 21.89 -12.87
N PRO A 141 -17.66 21.36 -14.11
CA PRO A 141 -18.36 20.10 -14.39
C PRO A 141 -17.72 18.96 -13.58
N PRO A 142 -18.50 17.94 -13.17
CA PRO A 142 -17.96 16.78 -12.48
C PRO A 142 -17.01 16.01 -13.41
N ILE A 143 -15.77 15.85 -12.98
CA ILE A 143 -14.74 15.08 -13.67
C ILE A 143 -14.40 13.87 -12.81
N LEU A 144 -14.15 12.73 -13.45
CA LEU A 144 -13.71 11.53 -12.77
C LEU A 144 -12.28 11.74 -12.24
N ILE A 145 -12.15 12.08 -10.97
CA ILE A 145 -10.86 12.13 -10.26
C ILE A 145 -10.86 11.00 -9.24
N PRO A 146 -9.92 10.04 -9.30
CA PRO A 146 -8.80 9.88 -10.27
C PRO A 146 -9.28 9.49 -11.69
N ASP A 147 -8.53 9.86 -12.73
CA ASP A 147 -8.84 9.47 -14.12
C ASP A 147 -8.81 7.94 -14.30
N LEU A 148 -9.32 7.47 -15.44
CA LEU A 148 -9.34 6.06 -15.82
C LEU A 148 -7.97 5.34 -15.66
N PRO A 149 -6.81 5.90 -16.07
CA PRO A 149 -5.51 5.28 -15.82
C PRO A 149 -5.17 5.19 -14.33
N GLY A 150 -5.45 6.25 -13.56
CA GLY A 150 -5.21 6.28 -12.11
C GLY A 150 -6.06 5.26 -11.36
N LEU A 151 -7.31 5.05 -11.79
CA LEU A 151 -8.18 4.02 -11.23
C LEU A 151 -7.67 2.60 -11.53
N VAL A 152 -7.21 2.36 -12.76
CA VAL A 152 -6.55 1.09 -13.13
C VAL A 152 -5.31 0.88 -12.26
N MET A 153 -4.48 1.91 -12.07
CA MET A 153 -3.29 1.85 -11.22
C MET A 153 -3.64 1.49 -9.77
N LEU A 154 -4.63 2.16 -9.19
CA LEU A 154 -5.04 1.94 -7.80
C LEU A 154 -5.69 0.57 -7.60
N LEU A 155 -6.43 0.05 -8.58
CA LEU A 155 -7.11 -1.24 -8.44
C LEU A 155 -6.22 -2.44 -8.78
N THR A 156 -5.11 -2.23 -9.50
CA THR A 156 -4.22 -3.33 -9.94
C THR A 156 -2.81 -3.18 -9.40
N ALA A 157 -2.11 -2.10 -9.73
CA ALA A 157 -0.72 -1.90 -9.38
C ALA A 157 -0.51 -1.68 -7.88
N ALA A 158 -1.40 -0.96 -7.20
CA ALA A 158 -1.29 -0.74 -5.77
C ALA A 158 -1.50 -2.03 -4.95
N PRO A 159 -2.53 -2.86 -5.18
CA PRO A 159 -2.66 -4.18 -4.55
C PRO A 159 -1.45 -5.08 -4.76
N ALA A 160 -0.89 -5.10 -5.98
CA ALA A 160 0.32 -5.86 -6.28
C ALA A 160 1.52 -5.36 -5.43
N MET A 161 1.69 -4.05 -5.31
CA MET A 161 2.74 -3.46 -4.45
C MET A 161 2.52 -3.76 -2.97
N ILE A 162 1.29 -3.67 -2.48
CA ILE A 162 0.97 -3.97 -1.07
C ILE A 162 1.37 -5.42 -0.76
N LEU A 163 1.02 -6.38 -1.62
CA LEU A 163 1.43 -7.78 -1.45
C LEU A 163 2.95 -7.94 -1.51
N ALA A 164 3.61 -7.26 -2.45
CA ALA A 164 5.06 -7.32 -2.58
C ALA A 164 5.75 -6.82 -1.30
N VAL A 165 5.34 -5.67 -0.79
CA VAL A 165 5.87 -5.06 0.44
C VAL A 165 5.63 -5.96 1.64
N ILE A 166 4.41 -6.46 1.84
CA ILE A 166 4.08 -7.36 2.95
C ILE A 166 4.97 -8.61 2.90
N SER A 167 5.09 -9.24 1.72
CA SER A 167 5.91 -10.46 1.58
C SER A 167 7.38 -10.23 1.89
N THR A 168 7.96 -9.11 1.44
CA THR A 168 9.35 -8.75 1.78
C THR A 168 9.52 -8.46 3.26
N MET A 169 8.57 -7.75 3.86
CA MET A 169 8.70 -7.32 5.24
C MET A 169 8.54 -8.50 6.21
N ILE A 170 7.69 -9.47 5.93
CA ILE A 170 7.57 -10.72 6.72
C ILE A 170 8.91 -11.48 6.70
N LEU A 171 9.57 -11.57 5.53
CA LEU A 171 10.89 -12.23 5.44
C LEU A 171 11.97 -11.50 6.24
N LEU A 172 11.95 -10.17 6.21
CA LEU A 172 12.94 -9.34 6.92
C LEU A 172 12.67 -9.33 8.43
N SER A 173 11.41 -9.22 8.84
CA SER A 173 10.99 -9.22 10.24
C SER A 173 11.35 -10.52 10.96
N GLY A 174 11.36 -11.66 10.25
CA GLY A 174 11.87 -12.92 10.81
C GLY A 174 13.33 -12.87 11.27
N ARG A 175 14.16 -11.99 10.70
CA ARG A 175 15.61 -11.91 10.97
C ARG A 175 16.03 -10.90 12.03
N VAL A 176 15.15 -9.96 12.39
CA VAL A 176 15.43 -8.93 13.39
C VAL A 176 14.98 -9.37 14.78
N LYS A 177 15.72 -8.96 15.81
CA LYS A 177 15.45 -9.37 17.20
C LYS A 177 14.54 -8.37 17.93
N ARG A 178 14.56 -7.09 17.55
CA ARG A 178 13.80 -6.01 18.22
C ARG A 178 12.82 -5.32 17.28
N VAL A 179 11.66 -4.93 17.82
CA VAL A 179 10.59 -4.25 17.07
C VAL A 179 11.09 -2.92 16.46
N TYR A 180 11.97 -2.20 17.16
CA TYR A 180 12.58 -0.96 16.64
C TYR A 180 13.41 -1.17 15.37
N GLU A 181 14.17 -2.27 15.27
CA GLU A 181 14.97 -2.60 14.08
C GLU A 181 14.07 -3.01 12.91
N ALA A 182 12.96 -3.70 13.21
CA ALA A 182 11.93 -4.02 12.22
C ALA A 182 11.28 -2.75 11.66
N TYR A 183 11.01 -1.74 12.49
CA TYR A 183 10.50 -0.47 12.00
C TYR A 183 11.48 0.27 11.09
N GLN A 184 12.77 0.34 11.46
CA GLN A 184 13.78 1.00 10.63
C GLN A 184 13.96 0.30 9.28
N THR A 185 13.99 -1.03 9.27
CA THR A 185 14.05 -1.82 8.04
C THR A 185 12.79 -1.68 7.21
N SER A 186 11.60 -1.58 7.83
CA SER A 186 10.35 -1.29 7.14
C SER A 186 10.39 0.05 6.40
N GLY A 187 10.98 1.08 6.99
CA GLY A 187 11.18 2.38 6.34
C GLY A 187 12.04 2.28 5.08
N ALA A 188 13.15 1.53 5.15
CA ALA A 188 14.01 1.29 3.99
C ALA A 188 13.30 0.50 2.88
N VAL A 189 12.50 -0.52 3.25
CA VAL A 189 11.69 -1.28 2.29
C VAL A 189 10.67 -0.36 1.61
N VAL A 190 9.90 0.41 2.39
CA VAL A 190 8.91 1.34 1.86
C VAL A 190 9.51 2.30 0.84
N LEU A 191 10.69 2.86 1.11
CA LEU A 191 11.35 3.76 0.17
C LEU A 191 11.59 3.11 -1.20
N VAL A 192 12.07 1.86 -1.22
CA VAL A 192 12.30 1.12 -2.49
C VAL A 192 10.99 0.91 -3.26
N PHE A 193 9.91 0.57 -2.56
CA PHE A 193 8.61 0.28 -3.18
C PHE A 193 7.78 1.53 -3.52
N ILE A 194 8.12 2.70 -2.97
CA ILE A 194 7.52 3.98 -3.35
C ILE A 194 8.05 4.45 -4.71
N VAL A 195 9.31 4.15 -5.09
CA VAL A 195 9.92 4.66 -6.33
C VAL A 195 9.05 4.43 -7.58
N PRO A 196 8.50 3.23 -7.83
CA PRO A 196 7.66 3.00 -9.01
C PRO A 196 6.30 3.73 -8.93
N MET A 197 5.83 4.05 -7.73
CA MET A 197 4.60 4.82 -7.51
C MET A 197 4.78 6.31 -7.72
N ILE A 198 6.01 6.82 -7.77
CA ILE A 198 6.29 8.23 -8.09
C ILE A 198 6.31 8.47 -9.61
N LEU A 199 6.58 7.44 -10.43
CA LEU A 199 6.69 7.56 -11.89
C LEU A 199 5.52 8.29 -12.59
N PRO A 200 4.24 8.07 -12.20
CA PRO A 200 3.13 8.80 -12.83
C PRO A 200 3.17 10.31 -12.53
N MET A 201 3.79 10.73 -11.42
CA MET A 201 3.95 12.14 -11.06
C MET A 201 4.97 12.86 -11.95
N THR A 202 6.06 12.16 -12.32
CA THR A 202 7.14 12.73 -13.13
C THR A 202 6.82 12.75 -14.62
N ALA A 203 5.91 11.88 -15.08
CA ALA A 203 5.50 11.84 -16.49
C ALA A 203 4.87 13.15 -16.99
N PHE A 204 4.29 13.95 -16.09
CA PHE A 204 3.70 15.25 -16.42
C PHE A 204 4.72 16.39 -16.43
N SER A 205 5.74 16.35 -15.57
CA SER A 205 6.75 17.43 -15.50
C SER A 205 7.60 17.53 -16.76
N GLU A 206 7.78 16.42 -17.47
CA GLU A 206 8.58 16.32 -18.70
C GLU A 206 7.82 16.76 -19.96
N SER A 207 6.47 16.73 -19.94
CA SER A 207 5.69 16.79 -21.19
C SER A 207 5.53 18.18 -21.80
N GLY A 208 5.79 19.27 -21.05
CA GLY A 208 6.00 20.64 -21.57
C GLY A 208 5.04 21.24 -22.61
N VAL A 209 3.94 20.58 -22.99
CA VAL A 209 3.19 20.89 -24.21
C VAL A 209 1.70 20.61 -24.00
N GLY A 210 0.88 21.62 -24.31
CA GLY A 210 -0.58 21.67 -24.14
C GLY A 210 -1.40 20.79 -25.08
N ASP A 211 -0.91 19.62 -25.46
CA ASP A 211 -1.65 18.64 -26.26
C ASP A 211 -2.33 17.58 -25.36
N PRO A 212 -3.67 17.62 -25.19
CA PRO A 212 -4.37 16.72 -24.27
C PRO A 212 -4.27 15.24 -24.64
N ALA A 213 -4.09 14.90 -25.93
CA ALA A 213 -3.90 13.53 -26.37
C ALA A 213 -2.55 12.92 -25.93
N ALA A 214 -1.48 13.74 -25.92
CA ALA A 214 -0.16 13.31 -25.49
C ALA A 214 -0.13 13.05 -23.97
N LEU A 215 -0.78 13.90 -23.18
CA LEU A 215 -0.93 13.74 -21.73
C LEU A 215 -1.65 12.43 -21.36
N LEU A 216 -2.72 12.08 -22.09
CA LEU A 216 -3.41 10.81 -21.90
C LEU A 216 -2.51 9.62 -22.27
N ALA A 217 -1.80 9.66 -23.39
CA ALA A 217 -0.89 8.58 -23.77
C ALA A 217 0.24 8.37 -22.74
N LEU A 218 0.82 9.45 -22.21
CA LEU A 218 1.86 9.43 -21.19
C LEU A 218 1.37 8.87 -19.84
N SER A 219 0.15 9.24 -19.41
CA SER A 219 -0.44 8.71 -18.18
C SER A 219 -0.77 7.21 -18.27
N TRP A 220 -1.21 6.73 -19.43
CA TRP A 220 -1.36 5.30 -19.68
C TRP A 220 -0.01 4.59 -19.70
N LEU A 221 0.99 5.15 -20.37
CA LEU A 221 2.33 4.57 -20.43
C LEU A 221 2.95 4.44 -19.03
N SER A 222 2.90 5.50 -18.22
CA SER A 222 3.43 5.47 -16.85
C SER A 222 2.67 4.47 -15.98
N THR A 223 1.34 4.42 -16.08
CA THR A 223 0.51 3.43 -15.38
C THR A 223 0.91 1.99 -15.76
N LEU A 224 1.10 1.72 -17.05
CA LEU A 224 1.49 0.40 -17.54
C LEU A 224 2.90 0.01 -17.06
N ILE A 225 3.86 0.94 -17.08
CA ILE A 225 5.21 0.70 -16.55
C ILE A 225 5.14 0.39 -15.05
N THR A 226 4.42 1.22 -14.28
CA THR A 226 4.24 1.00 -12.83
C THR A 226 3.56 -0.33 -12.53
N LEU A 227 2.59 -0.74 -13.35
CA LEU A 227 1.93 -2.05 -13.26
C LEU A 227 2.89 -3.21 -13.57
N LEU A 228 3.70 -3.09 -14.62
CA LEU A 228 4.70 -4.12 -14.95
C LEU A 228 5.73 -4.26 -13.83
N VAL A 229 6.24 -3.13 -13.33
CA VAL A 229 7.22 -3.14 -12.22
C VAL A 229 6.59 -3.74 -10.96
N SER A 230 5.35 -3.37 -10.61
CA SER A 230 4.68 -3.93 -9.43
C SER A 230 4.40 -5.43 -9.56
N ALA A 231 4.01 -5.90 -10.75
CA ALA A 231 3.80 -7.31 -11.02
C ALA A 231 5.11 -8.12 -10.93
N VAL A 232 6.21 -7.60 -11.50
CA VAL A 232 7.53 -8.22 -11.38
C VAL A 232 7.99 -8.28 -9.93
N LEU A 233 7.85 -7.17 -9.19
CA LEU A 233 8.22 -7.15 -7.77
C LEU A 233 7.37 -8.15 -6.98
N MET A 234 6.05 -8.15 -7.15
CA MET A 234 5.15 -9.08 -6.47
C MET A 234 5.52 -10.54 -6.74
N THR A 235 5.77 -10.91 -8.01
CA THR A 235 6.12 -12.29 -8.37
C THR A 235 7.47 -12.71 -7.79
N VAL A 236 8.48 -11.84 -7.88
CA VAL A 236 9.82 -12.09 -7.33
C VAL A 236 9.76 -12.23 -5.81
N THR A 237 9.10 -11.31 -5.11
CA THR A 237 9.05 -11.31 -3.64
C THR A 237 8.21 -12.46 -3.13
N TRP A 238 7.11 -12.82 -3.80
CA TRP A 238 6.31 -13.99 -3.47
C TRP A 238 7.10 -15.29 -3.64
N PHE A 239 7.85 -15.43 -4.73
CA PHE A 239 8.67 -16.61 -4.96
C PHE A 239 9.82 -16.72 -3.95
N LEU A 240 10.46 -15.60 -3.60
CA LEU A 240 11.43 -15.54 -2.52
C LEU A 240 10.80 -15.88 -1.17
N ALA A 241 9.57 -15.46 -0.92
CA ALA A 241 8.84 -15.79 0.30
C ALA A 241 8.63 -17.29 0.42
N LEU A 242 8.12 -17.94 -0.62
CA LEU A 242 7.91 -19.40 -0.61
C LEU A 242 9.20 -20.20 -0.48
N LYS A 243 10.30 -19.79 -1.13
CA LYS A 243 11.57 -20.52 -1.07
C LYS A 243 12.32 -20.32 0.25
N ARG A 244 12.19 -19.15 0.87
CA ARG A 244 13.03 -18.74 2.00
C ARG A 244 12.32 -18.86 3.34
N PHE A 245 11.01 -19.08 3.34
CA PHE A 245 10.25 -19.38 4.54
C PHE A 245 10.53 -20.83 4.97
N ASN A 246 11.44 -20.99 5.93
CA ASN A 246 11.79 -22.28 6.50
C ASN A 246 11.81 -22.17 8.03
N ARG A 247 10.91 -22.90 8.72
CA ARG A 247 10.72 -22.81 10.18
C ARG A 247 12.01 -22.93 10.97
N ASP A 248 12.87 -23.88 10.57
CA ASP A 248 14.09 -24.23 11.30
C ASP A 248 15.08 -23.05 11.40
N THR A 249 15.15 -22.21 10.37
CA THR A 249 16.03 -21.02 10.37
C THR A 249 15.52 -19.89 11.26
N MET A 250 14.21 -19.83 11.53
CA MET A 250 13.63 -18.83 12.43
C MET A 250 13.82 -19.23 13.89
N VAL A 251 13.79 -20.53 14.21
CA VAL A 251 14.03 -21.07 15.56
C VAL A 251 15.50 -20.94 15.96
N SER A 252 16.46 -21.17 15.05
CA SER A 252 17.89 -21.03 15.35
C SER A 252 18.38 -19.59 15.50
N SER A 253 17.53 -18.60 15.20
CA SER A 253 17.86 -17.16 15.28
C SER A 253 17.33 -16.47 16.55
N VAL A 254 16.56 -17.20 17.37
CA VAL A 254 16.15 -16.82 18.73
C VAL A 254 17.41 -16.80 19.59
#